data_AF-A0A3E0Q1J8-F1
#
_entry.id   AF-A0A3E0Q1J8-F1
#
_cell.length_a   1.000
_cell.length_b   1.000
_cell.length_c   1.000
_cell.angle_alpha   90.00
_cell.angle_beta   90.00
_cell.angle_gamma   90.00
#
_symmetry.space_group_name_H-M   'P 1'
#
loop_
_entity.id
_entity.type
_entity.pdbx_description
1 polymer ?
#
loop_
_entity_poly.entity_id
_entity_poly.type
_entity_poly.pdbx_seq_one_letter_code
_entity_poly.pdbx_strand_id
1 'polypeptide(L)' 'MSDELQFDSDELESVPVADDDGDYEEISSEEVDRVVEALETLMATVESENIRWYLEDAIENVFHLVYSDDDETDVQSEAA' A
#
# COMPACT_ATOMS: atom_id res chain seq x y z
N MET A 1 45.36 -27.11 10.48
CA MET A 1 44.39 -26.33 11.26
C MET A 1 43.40 -25.79 10.26
N SER A 2 42.23 -26.41 10.20
CA SER A 2 41.15 -26.00 9.30
C SER A 2 40.59 -24.70 9.85
N ASP A 3 40.66 -23.66 9.05
CA ASP A 3 40.12 -22.33 9.37
C ASP A 3 38.60 -22.47 9.55
N GLU A 4 38.16 -22.43 10.80
CA GLU A 4 36.75 -22.45 11.17
C GLU A 4 36.25 -21.01 10.98
N LEU A 5 35.44 -20.78 9.94
CA LEU A 5 34.77 -19.50 9.73
C LEU A 5 33.84 -19.24 10.91
N GLN A 6 34.36 -18.57 11.94
CA GLN A 6 33.57 -17.96 12.99
C GLN A 6 32.76 -16.85 12.35
N PHE A 7 31.53 -17.16 11.96
CA PHE A 7 30.53 -16.15 11.67
C PHE A 7 30.24 -15.43 12.98
N ASP A 8 30.79 -14.22 13.14
CA ASP A 8 30.43 -13.31 14.21
C ASP A 8 28.93 -13.00 14.08
N SER A 9 28.13 -13.66 14.92
CA SER A 9 26.68 -13.49 15.04
C SER A 9 26.26 -12.05 15.43
N ASP A 10 27.24 -11.18 15.70
CA ASP A 10 27.07 -9.79 16.10
C ASP A 10 27.01 -8.81 14.91
N GLU A 11 27.32 -9.24 13.67
CA GLU A 11 27.19 -8.42 12.45
C GLU A 11 25.89 -8.71 11.69
N LEU A 12 24.81 -9.02 12.42
CA LEU A 12 23.48 -8.68 11.94
C LEU A 12 23.23 -7.26 12.44
N GLU A 13 23.74 -6.27 11.69
CA GLU A 13 23.15 -4.93 11.73
C GLU A 13 21.65 -5.15 11.64
N SER A 14 20.96 -4.94 12.76
CA SER A 14 19.52 -4.93 12.79
C SER A 14 19.12 -3.90 11.74
N VAL A 15 18.67 -4.37 10.58
CA VAL A 15 18.06 -3.49 9.58
C VAL A 15 17.03 -2.73 10.39
N PRO A 16 17.14 -1.39 10.50
CA PRO A 16 16.13 -0.64 11.22
C PRO A 16 14.83 -0.97 10.50
N VAL A 17 14.01 -1.79 11.14
CA VAL A 17 12.60 -1.90 10.80
C VAL A 17 12.14 -0.50 11.16
N ALA A 18 11.98 0.34 10.14
CA ALA A 18 11.42 1.66 10.35
C ALA A 18 10.15 1.44 11.16
N ASP A 19 10.15 1.92 12.40
CA ASP A 19 8.94 1.99 13.21
C ASP A 19 7.93 2.77 12.34
N ASP A 20 7.00 2.04 11.74
CA ASP A 20 5.98 2.51 10.80
C ASP A 20 4.87 3.24 11.58
N ASP A 21 5.27 4.15 12.47
CA ASP A 21 4.41 5.16 13.09
C ASP A 21 4.55 6.49 12.33
N GLY A 22 4.92 6.42 11.05
CA GLY A 22 4.99 7.56 10.15
C GLY A 22 3.74 7.57 9.29
N ASP A 23 2.84 8.52 9.54
CA ASP A 23 1.72 8.81 8.66
C ASP A 23 2.20 8.78 7.20
N TYR A 24 1.67 7.86 6.40
CA TYR A 24 1.95 7.80 4.97
C TYR A 24 1.62 9.16 4.34
N GLU A 25 2.34 9.54 3.29
CA GLU A 25 2.04 10.77 2.55
C GLU A 25 0.59 10.73 2.02
N GLU A 26 -0.20 11.76 2.34
CA GLU A 26 -1.57 11.89 1.84
C GLU A 26 -1.56 11.97 0.31
N ILE A 27 -2.37 11.13 -0.33
CA ILE A 27 -2.47 11.09 -1.79
C ILE A 27 -3.38 12.21 -2.30
N SER A 28 -2.93 12.95 -3.31
CA SER A 28 -3.78 13.96 -3.95
C SER A 28 -4.81 13.34 -4.91
N SER A 29 -5.90 14.05 -5.20
CA SER A 29 -6.88 13.62 -6.20
C SER A 29 -6.27 13.44 -7.59
N GLU A 30 -5.31 14.29 -7.98
CA GLU A 30 -4.59 14.19 -9.26
C GLU A 30 -3.69 12.93 -9.33
N GLU A 31 -3.21 12.44 -8.19
CA GLU A 31 -2.49 11.17 -8.11
C GLU A 31 -3.42 9.97 -8.20
N VAL A 32 -4.56 10.02 -7.52
CA VAL A 32 -5.62 9.01 -7.65
C VAL A 32 -6.07 8.86 -9.10
N ASP A 33 -6.38 9.97 -9.78
CA ASP A 33 -6.83 9.94 -11.19
C ASP A 33 -5.80 9.25 -12.11
N ARG A 34 -4.50 9.54 -11.91
CA ARG A 34 -3.41 8.90 -12.67
C ARG A 34 -3.30 7.40 -12.40
N VAL A 35 -3.48 6.99 -11.14
CA VAL A 35 -3.44 5.58 -10.76
C VAL A 35 -4.64 4.82 -11.35
N VAL A 36 -5.84 5.41 -11.28
CA VAL A 36 -7.05 4.82 -11.87
C VAL A 36 -6.88 4.65 -13.37
N GLU A 37 -6.42 5.67 -14.11
CA GLU A 37 -6.17 5.56 -15.56
C GLU A 37 -5.18 4.45 -15.91
N ALA A 38 -4.12 4.29 -15.11
CA ALA A 38 -3.14 3.23 -15.29
C ALA A 38 -3.74 1.83 -15.04
N LEU A 39 -4.58 1.69 -14.02
CA LEU A 39 -5.27 0.43 -13.70
C LEU A 39 -6.30 0.06 -14.76
N GLU A 40 -7.08 1.02 -15.27
CA GLU A 40 -8.01 0.82 -16.38
C GLU A 40 -7.29 0.39 -17.66
N THR A 41 -6.17 1.04 -17.97
CA THR A 41 -5.32 0.69 -19.11
C THR A 41 -4.79 -0.74 -18.96
N LEU A 42 -4.31 -1.10 -17.78
CA LEU A 42 -3.83 -2.47 -17.51
C LEU A 42 -4.97 -3.48 -17.65
N MET A 43 -6.14 -3.20 -17.08
CA MET A 43 -7.33 -4.04 -17.13
C MET A 43 -7.78 -4.31 -18.58
N ALA A 44 -7.68 -3.32 -19.46
CA ALA A 44 -7.98 -3.44 -20.88
C ALA A 44 -7.04 -4.41 -21.63
N THR A 45 -5.81 -4.60 -21.13
CA THR A 45 -4.80 -5.48 -21.74
C THR A 45 -4.76 -6.89 -21.16
N VAL A 46 -5.33 -7.08 -19.97
CA VAL A 46 -5.35 -8.37 -19.26
C VAL A 46 -6.52 -9.21 -19.76
N GLU A 47 -6.27 -10.49 -20.06
CA GLU A 47 -7.31 -11.44 -20.48
C GLU A 47 -7.86 -12.31 -19.32
N SER A 48 -7.11 -12.39 -18.21
CA SER A 48 -7.48 -13.19 -17.03
C SER A 48 -8.59 -12.51 -16.23
N GLU A 49 -9.71 -13.21 -16.06
CA GLU A 49 -10.85 -12.74 -15.27
C GLU A 49 -10.48 -12.48 -13.81
N ASN A 50 -9.68 -13.36 -13.20
CA ASN A 50 -9.23 -13.18 -11.81
C ASN A 50 -8.39 -11.91 -11.66
N ILE A 51 -7.50 -11.62 -12.62
CA ILE A 51 -6.66 -10.42 -12.55
C ILE A 51 -7.51 -9.17 -12.78
N ARG A 52 -8.52 -9.21 -13.67
CA ARG A 52 -9.47 -8.09 -13.83
C ARG A 52 -10.21 -7.80 -12.53
N TRP A 53 -10.71 -8.83 -11.85
CA TRP A 53 -11.40 -8.66 -10.56
C TRP A 53 -10.51 -7.97 -9.53
N TYR A 54 -9.25 -8.36 -9.41
CA TYR A 54 -8.30 -7.68 -8.51
C TYR A 54 -8.03 -6.23 -8.91
N LEU A 55 -8.01 -5.92 -10.21
CA LEU A 55 -7.81 -4.55 -10.69
C LEU A 55 -9.04 -3.68 -10.45
N GLU A 56 -10.25 -4.23 -10.57
CA GLU A 56 -11.50 -3.54 -10.23
C GLU A 56 -11.54 -3.19 -8.74
N ASP A 57 -11.27 -4.17 -7.87
CA ASP A 57 -11.19 -3.96 -6.42
C ASP A 57 -10.11 -2.92 -6.05
N ALA A 58 -8.95 -2.95 -6.71
CA ALA A 58 -7.90 -1.96 -6.49
C ALA A 58 -8.32 -0.53 -6.89
N ILE A 59 -9.08 -0.37 -7.98
CA ILE A 59 -9.60 0.94 -8.40
C ILE A 59 -10.57 1.50 -7.35
N GLU A 60 -11.49 0.68 -6.84
CA GLU A 60 -12.42 1.10 -5.78
C GLU A 60 -11.66 1.52 -4.52
N ASN A 61 -10.72 0.70 -4.06
CA ASN A 61 -9.91 1.01 -2.87
C ASN A 61 -9.13 2.32 -3.02
N VAL A 62 -8.52 2.58 -4.18
CA VAL A 62 -7.78 3.83 -4.42
C VAL A 62 -8.71 5.04 -4.52
N PHE A 63 -9.89 4.87 -5.13
CA PHE A 63 -10.89 5.94 -5.20
C PHE A 63 -11.38 6.34 -3.80
N HIS A 64 -11.55 5.36 -2.92
CA HIS A 64 -11.96 5.59 -1.54
C HIS A 64 -10.94 6.39 -0.71
N LEU A 65 -9.65 6.39 -1.07
CA LEU A 65 -8.63 7.14 -0.32
C LEU A 65 -8.77 8.67 -0.38
N VAL A 66 -9.47 9.20 -1.38
CA VAL A 66 -9.67 10.65 -1.56
C VAL A 66 -11.13 11.05 -1.44
N TYR A 67 -12.04 10.17 -1.83
CA TYR A 67 -13.46 10.50 -1.96
C TYR A 67 -14.35 9.89 -0.87
N SER A 68 -13.82 9.05 0.03
CA SER A 68 -14.59 8.50 1.17
C SER A 68 -14.63 9.39 2.40
N ASP A 69 -13.97 10.55 2.40
CA ASP A 69 -14.04 11.52 3.50
C ASP A 69 -15.45 12.08 3.75
N ASP A 70 -16.43 11.83 2.86
CA ASP A 70 -17.81 12.27 3.02
C ASP A 70 -18.78 11.22 3.64
N ASP A 71 -18.38 9.95 3.82
CA ASP A 71 -19.31 8.90 4.32
C ASP A 71 -18.85 8.12 5.58
N GLU A 72 -17.59 8.22 6.06
CA GLU A 72 -17.13 7.41 7.23
C GLU A 72 -16.32 8.14 8.33
N THR A 73 -16.34 9.48 8.42
CA THR A 73 -15.67 10.21 9.53
C THR A 73 -16.58 10.65 10.70
N ASP A 74 -17.82 10.15 10.81
CA ASP A 74 -18.70 10.38 11.98
C ASP A 74 -19.04 9.10 12.79
N VAL A 75 -18.19 8.07 12.75
CA VAL A 75 -18.38 6.86 13.59
C VAL A 75 -17.16 6.48 14.40
N GLN A 76 -16.39 7.44 14.93
CA GLN A 76 -15.46 7.15 16.04
C GLN A 76 -14.98 8.33 16.89
N SER A 77 -15.68 9.47 16.90
CA SER A 77 -15.30 10.63 17.73
C SER A 77 -16.50 11.36 18.37
N GLU A 78 -17.28 10.65 19.17
CA GLU A 78 -17.95 11.26 20.34
C GLU A 78 -18.01 10.18 21.44
N ALA A 79 -16.97 10.09 22.29
CA ALA A 79 -16.91 10.71 23.63
C ALA A 79 -17.96 10.11 24.60
N ALA A 80 -17.55 9.34 25.60
CA ALA A 80 -17.06 9.80 26.92
C ALA A 80 -18.19 10.21 27.88
#